data_AF-A0A397SDC9-F1
#
_entry.id   AF-A0A397SDC9-F1
#
_cell.length_a   1.000
_cell.length_b   1.000
_cell.length_c   1.000
_cell.angle_alpha   90.00
_cell.angle_beta   90.00
_cell.angle_gamma   90.00
#
_symmetry.space_group_name_H-M   'P 1'
#
loop_
_entity.id
_entity.type
_entity.pdbx_description
1 polymer ?
#
loop_
_entity_poly.entity_id
_entity_poly.type
_entity_poly.pdbx_seq_one_letter_code
_entity_poly.pdbx_strand_id
1 'polypeptide(L)'
;MNKRKLQSLKYIPERTGGDTSKFISTFRKLCYNAEINDIDEQKKYLFKSLPNNHFDYISNEFYKKMENVNSINELINEFENIVLEESNLIRNESIVALKHVVTGKYLSSILNLCYTTGSKSQSVFVSPAPDPNSLWKIQFENKQLANADTSITLQHIKSNQFLGLFYDSYYEVNSNMYVYGYPKSPVTEHTEVCCGRNNVNWKFNHSKLKNH
;
A
#
# COMPACT_ATOMS: atom_id res chain seq x y z
N MET A 1 1.74 14.05 -38.08
CA MET A 1 0.90 12.96 -37.51
C MET A 1 1.45 12.44 -36.17
N ASN A 2 2.76 12.18 -36.04
CA ASN A 2 3.35 11.61 -34.82
C ASN A 2 3.31 12.53 -33.58
N LYS A 3 3.51 13.85 -33.73
CA LYS A 3 3.34 14.81 -32.61
C LYS A 3 1.94 14.74 -31.97
N ARG A 4 0.88 14.59 -32.78
CA ARG A 4 -0.50 14.39 -32.28
C ARG A 4 -0.63 13.06 -31.53
N LYS A 5 0.00 11.99 -32.03
CA LYS A 5 0.02 10.68 -31.34
C LYS A 5 0.74 10.76 -29.99
N LEU A 6 1.85 11.50 -29.88
CA LEU A 6 2.53 11.77 -28.61
C LEU A 6 1.63 12.52 -27.62
N GLN A 7 0.87 13.52 -28.09
CA GLN A 7 -0.07 14.25 -27.23
C GLN A 7 -1.18 13.35 -26.65
N SER A 8 -1.57 12.31 -27.39
CA SER A 8 -2.56 11.33 -26.95
C SER A 8 -1.98 10.10 -26.26
N LEU A 9 -0.65 9.97 -26.20
CA LEU A 9 0.00 8.81 -25.60
C LEU A 9 -0.25 8.84 -24.09
N LYS A 10 -0.70 7.71 -23.54
CA LYS A 10 -0.96 7.56 -22.10
C LYS A 10 -0.14 6.41 -21.56
N TYR A 11 0.56 6.65 -20.47
CA TYR A 11 1.19 5.61 -19.68
C TYR A 11 0.14 4.95 -18.78
N ILE A 12 0.12 3.62 -18.80
CA ILE A 12 -0.68 2.80 -17.89
C ILE A 12 0.31 2.02 -17.04
N PRO A 13 0.29 2.16 -15.70
CA PRO A 13 1.15 1.38 -14.82
C PRO A 13 0.89 -0.13 -14.91
N GLU A 14 1.94 -0.93 -14.77
CA GLU A 14 1.87 -2.41 -14.83
C GLU A 14 0.89 -3.00 -13.82
N ARG A 15 0.83 -2.45 -12.60
CA ARG A 15 -0.12 -2.91 -11.58
C ARG A 15 -1.60 -2.74 -11.95
N THR A 16 -1.89 -1.92 -12.97
CA THR A 16 -3.24 -1.74 -13.54
C THR A 16 -3.41 -2.47 -14.88
N GLY A 17 -2.49 -3.38 -15.23
CA GLY A 17 -2.49 -4.15 -16.47
C GLY A 17 -1.76 -3.46 -17.64
N GLY A 18 -0.93 -2.45 -17.35
CA GLY A 18 -0.10 -1.79 -18.34
C GLY A 18 1.16 -2.56 -18.73
N ASP A 19 1.92 -2.00 -19.67
CA ASP A 19 3.20 -2.55 -20.15
C ASP A 19 4.18 -1.40 -20.36
N THR A 20 5.12 -1.28 -19.42
CA THR A 20 6.12 -0.19 -19.40
C THR A 20 7.04 -0.27 -20.61
N SER A 21 7.49 -1.49 -20.97
CA SER A 21 8.41 -1.70 -22.09
C SER A 21 7.77 -1.32 -23.42
N LYS A 22 6.52 -1.73 -23.65
CA LYS A 22 5.75 -1.36 -24.84
C LYS A 22 5.48 0.15 -24.91
N PHE A 23 5.18 0.77 -23.77
CA PHE A 23 5.02 2.21 -23.69
C PHE A 23 6.31 2.95 -24.08
N ILE A 24 7.45 2.58 -23.49
CA ILE A 24 8.78 3.17 -23.77
C ILE A 24 9.15 3.01 -25.24
N SER A 25 8.99 1.80 -25.79
CA SER A 25 9.26 1.50 -27.19
C SER A 25 8.40 2.37 -28.13
N THR A 26 7.11 2.53 -27.81
CA THR A 26 6.19 3.40 -28.55
C THR A 26 6.58 4.86 -28.45
N PHE A 27 6.90 5.35 -27.24
CA PHE A 27 7.33 6.72 -26.99
C PHE A 27 8.58 7.08 -27.79
N ARG A 28 9.66 6.27 -27.69
CA ARG A 28 10.91 6.46 -28.45
C ARG A 28 10.66 6.53 -29.95
N LYS A 29 9.88 5.59 -30.48
CA LYS A 29 9.55 5.54 -31.92
C LYS A 29 8.78 6.79 -32.36
N LEU A 30 7.87 7.28 -31.53
CA LEU A 30 7.11 8.49 -31.85
C LEU A 30 7.96 9.76 -31.78
N CYS A 31 8.86 9.89 -30.82
CA CYS A 31 9.82 11.01 -30.75
C CYS A 31 10.72 11.03 -31.98
N TYR A 32 11.31 9.88 -32.34
CA TYR A 32 12.15 9.74 -33.53
C TYR A 32 11.39 10.11 -34.81
N ASN A 33 10.21 9.53 -35.04
CA ASN A 33 9.41 9.81 -36.24
C ASN A 33 8.77 11.21 -36.27
N ALA A 34 8.87 11.97 -35.19
CA ALA A 34 8.43 13.36 -35.11
C ALA A 34 9.61 14.34 -35.14
N GLU A 35 10.84 13.84 -35.29
CA GLU A 35 12.09 14.62 -35.26
C GLU A 35 12.23 15.47 -33.98
N ILE A 36 11.73 14.95 -32.85
CA ILE A 36 11.84 15.61 -31.55
C ILE A 36 13.17 15.19 -30.92
N ASN A 37 14.21 15.96 -31.18
CA ASN A 37 15.55 15.74 -30.62
C ASN A 37 15.81 16.57 -29.36
N ASP A 38 15.02 17.63 -29.13
CA ASP A 38 15.11 18.46 -27.94
C ASP A 38 14.67 17.69 -26.69
N ILE A 39 15.55 17.59 -25.70
CA ILE A 39 15.32 16.77 -24.50
C ILE A 39 14.19 17.35 -23.64
N ASP A 40 14.05 18.68 -23.59
CA ASP A 40 13.01 19.33 -22.80
C ASP A 40 11.62 19.15 -23.45
N GLU A 41 11.53 19.13 -24.78
CA GLU A 41 10.33 18.73 -25.51
C GLU A 41 9.97 17.27 -25.21
N GLN A 42 10.94 16.34 -25.19
CA GLN A 42 10.71 14.94 -24.82
C GLN A 42 10.21 14.79 -23.37
N LYS A 43 10.85 15.46 -22.40
CA LYS A 43 10.41 15.49 -20.99
C LYS A 43 8.96 15.95 -20.86
N LYS A 44 8.56 17.01 -21.58
CA LYS A 44 7.18 17.53 -21.59
C LYS A 44 6.18 16.51 -22.13
N TYR A 45 6.53 15.80 -23.19
CA TYR A 45 5.65 14.76 -23.74
C TYR A 45 5.51 13.56 -22.80
N LEU A 46 6.62 13.11 -22.21
CA LEU A 46 6.60 12.01 -21.25
C LEU A 46 5.77 12.38 -20.02
N PHE A 47 5.99 13.56 -19.43
CA PHE A 47 5.21 14.04 -18.30
C PHE A 47 3.71 14.09 -18.59
N LYS A 48 3.31 14.62 -19.76
CA LYS A 48 1.89 14.69 -20.17
C LYS A 48 1.24 13.32 -20.38
N SER A 49 2.03 12.28 -20.60
CA SER A 49 1.51 10.92 -20.75
C SER A 49 1.20 10.25 -19.41
N LEU A 50 1.71 10.78 -18.29
CA LEU A 50 1.50 10.22 -16.96
C LEU A 50 0.02 10.32 -16.55
N PRO A 51 -0.48 9.39 -15.71
CA PRO A 51 -1.83 9.46 -15.17
C PRO A 51 -2.08 10.82 -14.48
N ASN A 52 -3.24 11.43 -14.76
CA ASN A 52 -3.56 12.81 -14.37
C ASN A 52 -4.05 12.92 -12.92
N ASN A 53 -3.30 12.29 -12.03
CA ASN A 53 -3.58 12.23 -10.62
C ASN A 53 -2.73 13.34 -9.99
N HIS A 54 -3.32 14.53 -9.87
CA HIS A 54 -2.62 15.80 -9.60
C HIS A 54 -1.77 15.85 -8.30
N PHE A 55 -1.71 14.78 -7.52
CA PHE A 55 -0.97 14.66 -6.25
C PHE A 55 -0.14 13.37 -6.13
N ASP A 56 0.11 12.67 -7.23
CA ASP A 56 0.88 11.41 -7.21
C ASP A 56 2.36 11.67 -6.95
N TYR A 57 2.94 10.89 -6.04
CA TYR A 57 4.37 10.74 -5.81
C TYR A 57 5.19 10.74 -7.11
N ILE A 58 4.68 10.08 -8.16
CA ILE A 58 5.28 10.01 -9.50
C ILE A 58 5.58 11.41 -10.06
N SER A 59 4.62 12.33 -9.98
CA SER A 59 4.77 13.67 -10.58
C SER A 59 5.88 14.46 -9.88
N ASN A 60 5.93 14.40 -8.55
CA ASN A 60 6.96 15.09 -7.77
C ASN A 60 8.35 14.49 -7.99
N GLU A 61 8.46 13.16 -7.99
CA GLU A 61 9.74 12.48 -8.24
C GLU A 61 10.20 12.66 -9.69
N PHE A 62 9.27 12.74 -10.65
CA PHE A 62 9.58 13.05 -12.04
C PHE A 62 10.30 14.39 -12.16
N TYR A 63 9.76 15.48 -11.61
CA TYR A 63 10.42 16.78 -11.72
C TYR A 63 11.83 16.78 -11.10
N LYS A 64 12.00 16.14 -9.93
CA LYS A 64 13.31 16.06 -9.26
C LYS A 64 14.32 15.26 -10.07
N LYS A 65 13.95 14.07 -10.54
CA LYS A 65 14.86 13.18 -11.25
C LYS A 65 15.19 13.64 -12.66
N MET A 66 14.28 14.39 -13.30
CA MET A 66 14.45 14.88 -14.66
C MET A 66 15.23 16.20 -14.76
N GLU A 67 15.63 16.81 -13.65
CA GLU A 67 16.35 18.09 -13.63
C GLU A 67 17.66 18.03 -14.43
N ASN A 68 18.47 17.00 -14.20
CA ASN A 68 19.82 16.87 -14.79
C ASN A 68 19.89 15.91 -15.99
N VAL A 69 18.76 15.46 -16.51
CA VAL A 69 18.68 14.53 -17.64
C VAL A 69 18.96 15.28 -18.95
N ASN A 70 19.96 14.81 -19.70
CA ASN A 70 20.44 15.45 -20.93
C ASN A 70 20.29 14.58 -22.18
N SER A 71 19.88 13.32 -22.04
CA SER A 71 19.66 12.41 -23.16
C SER A 71 18.37 11.60 -23.02
N ILE A 72 17.85 11.09 -24.16
CA ILE A 72 16.68 10.21 -24.16
C ILE A 72 16.94 8.90 -23.40
N ASN A 73 18.18 8.42 -23.37
CA ASN A 73 18.52 7.20 -22.64
C ASN A 73 18.45 7.43 -21.14
N GLU A 74 19.02 8.54 -20.65
CA GLU A 74 18.89 8.96 -19.25
C GLU A 74 17.42 9.20 -18.85
N LEU A 75 16.65 9.87 -19.71
CA LEU A 75 15.22 10.11 -19.50
C LEU A 75 14.45 8.81 -19.27
N ILE A 76 14.73 7.79 -20.09
CA ILE A 76 14.07 6.49 -19.97
C ILE A 76 14.52 5.74 -18.72
N ASN A 77 15.83 5.76 -18.41
CA ASN A 77 16.34 5.11 -17.20
C ASN A 77 15.72 5.72 -15.94
N GLU A 78 15.64 7.06 -15.85
CA GLU A 78 15.00 7.71 -14.70
C GLU A 78 13.50 7.45 -14.64
N PHE A 79 12.83 7.37 -15.78
CA PHE A 79 11.43 6.99 -15.83
C PHE A 79 11.20 5.55 -15.33
N GLU A 80 12.02 4.59 -15.75
CA GLU A 80 11.98 3.21 -15.26
C GLU A 80 12.25 3.16 -13.75
N ASN A 81 13.20 3.94 -13.23
CA ASN A 81 13.45 4.06 -11.79
C ASN A 81 12.21 4.56 -11.04
N ILE A 82 11.54 5.60 -11.55
CA ILE A 82 10.30 6.13 -10.95
C ILE A 82 9.20 5.07 -10.97
N VAL A 83 9.04 4.33 -12.08
CA VAL A 83 8.05 3.25 -12.18
C VAL A 83 8.34 2.14 -11.17
N LEU A 84 9.61 1.76 -11.00
CA LEU A 84 10.02 0.77 -10.03
C LEU A 84 9.74 1.24 -8.60
N GLU A 85 10.12 2.45 -8.23
CA GLU A 85 9.83 3.03 -6.91
C GLU A 85 8.33 3.08 -6.65
N GLU A 86 7.55 3.47 -7.65
CA GLU A 86 6.12 3.55 -7.54
C GLU A 86 5.45 2.19 -7.31
N SER A 87 5.98 1.13 -7.95
CA SER A 87 5.48 -0.24 -7.80
C SER A 87 5.65 -0.78 -6.36
N ASN A 88 6.60 -0.23 -5.61
CA ASN A 88 6.88 -0.61 -4.22
C ASN A 88 6.04 0.17 -3.19
N LEU A 89 5.24 1.15 -3.61
CA LEU A 89 4.41 1.94 -2.70
C LEU A 89 3.18 1.18 -2.24
N ILE A 90 2.96 1.16 -0.92
CA ILE A 90 1.71 0.68 -0.32
C ILE A 90 0.65 1.77 -0.47
N ARG A 91 -0.37 1.47 -1.28
CA ARG A 91 -1.54 2.33 -1.53
C ARG A 91 -2.76 1.85 -0.78
N ASN A 92 -3.77 2.70 -0.73
CA ASN A 92 -5.08 2.31 -0.25
C ASN A 92 -5.56 1.08 -1.04
N GLU A 93 -6.13 0.11 -0.33
CA GLU A 93 -6.59 -1.19 -0.83
C GLU A 93 -5.50 -2.16 -1.32
N SER A 94 -4.22 -1.87 -1.10
CA SER A 94 -3.15 -2.83 -1.40
C SER A 94 -3.35 -4.12 -0.60
N ILE A 95 -3.00 -5.26 -1.21
CA ILE A 95 -2.97 -6.54 -0.51
C ILE A 95 -1.56 -6.76 0.02
N VAL A 96 -1.43 -6.88 1.34
CA VAL A 96 -0.15 -7.01 2.04
C VAL A 96 -0.13 -8.26 2.91
N ALA A 97 1.08 -8.75 3.18
CA ALA A 97 1.33 -9.76 4.20
C ALA A 97 2.22 -9.15 5.30
N LEU A 98 1.85 -9.33 6.56
CA LEU A 98 2.59 -8.79 7.70
C LEU A 98 3.51 -9.85 8.27
N LYS A 99 4.82 -9.70 8.08
CA LYS A 99 5.83 -10.65 8.55
C LYS A 99 6.41 -10.18 9.88
N HIS A 100 6.37 -11.04 10.89
CA HIS A 100 7.12 -10.84 12.12
C HIS A 100 8.61 -11.04 11.85
N VAL A 101 9.41 -9.97 12.01
CA VAL A 101 10.82 -9.93 11.61
C VAL A 101 11.64 -11.04 12.26
N VAL A 102 11.49 -11.24 13.57
CA VAL A 102 12.32 -12.19 14.34
C VAL A 102 12.01 -13.65 13.98
N THR A 103 10.73 -14.01 13.85
CA THR A 103 10.35 -15.42 13.61
C THR A 103 10.19 -15.76 12.13
N GLY A 104 10.16 -14.74 11.26
CA GLY A 104 9.84 -14.88 9.85
C GLY A 104 8.42 -15.34 9.55
N LYS A 105 7.56 -15.47 10.57
CA LYS A 105 6.17 -15.92 10.43
C LYS A 105 5.26 -14.77 10.01
N TYR A 106 4.12 -15.08 9.41
CA TYR A 106 3.17 -14.12 8.88
C TYR A 106 1.93 -14.04 9.76
N LEU A 107 1.40 -12.84 9.97
CA LEU A 107 0.13 -12.63 10.64
C LEU A 107 -0.99 -13.22 9.78
N SER A 108 -1.76 -14.13 10.36
CA SER A 108 -2.76 -14.91 9.65
C SER A 108 -4.05 -15.05 10.45
N SER A 109 -5.13 -15.35 9.74
CA SER A 109 -6.43 -15.67 10.33
C SER A 109 -7.20 -16.65 9.45
N ILE A 110 -8.01 -17.52 10.03
CA ILE A 110 -8.81 -18.49 9.28
C ILE A 110 -10.29 -18.16 9.45
N LEU A 111 -11.02 -18.14 8.33
CA LEU A 111 -12.47 -17.94 8.34
C LEU A 111 -13.14 -18.97 9.27
N ASN A 112 -14.00 -18.50 10.17
CA ASN A 112 -14.74 -19.29 11.17
C ASN A 112 -13.88 -20.00 12.24
N LEU A 113 -12.57 -19.77 12.28
CA LEU A 113 -11.74 -20.23 13.40
C LEU A 113 -11.77 -19.18 14.50
N CYS A 114 -12.64 -19.36 15.50
CA CYS A 114 -12.82 -18.41 16.60
C CYS A 114 -12.10 -18.85 17.88
N TYR A 115 -11.79 -17.88 18.75
CA TYR A 115 -11.39 -18.19 20.12
C TYR A 115 -12.53 -18.92 20.85
N THR A 116 -12.18 -19.88 21.71
CA THR A 116 -13.16 -20.62 22.54
C THR A 116 -13.51 -19.86 23.82
N THR A 117 -12.59 -19.01 24.28
CA THR A 117 -12.71 -18.12 25.44
C THR A 117 -12.55 -16.67 25.00
N GLY A 118 -12.68 -15.72 25.93
CA GLY A 118 -12.47 -14.30 25.64
C GLY A 118 -13.51 -13.74 24.66
N SER A 119 -13.06 -13.13 23.57
CA SER A 119 -13.96 -12.42 22.63
C SER A 119 -14.89 -13.35 21.84
N LYS A 120 -14.55 -14.64 21.73
CA LYS A 120 -15.18 -15.60 20.80
C LYS A 120 -15.19 -15.14 19.34
N SER A 121 -14.39 -14.13 19.00
CA SER A 121 -14.24 -13.61 17.65
C SER A 121 -13.23 -14.44 16.86
N GLN A 122 -13.15 -14.18 15.56
CA GLN A 122 -12.24 -14.90 14.67
C GLN A 122 -10.79 -14.68 15.13
N SER A 123 -10.08 -15.77 15.32
CA SER A 123 -8.74 -15.81 15.90
C SER A 123 -7.68 -15.29 14.92
N VAL A 124 -6.62 -14.73 15.50
CA VAL A 124 -5.46 -14.22 14.77
C VAL A 124 -4.22 -14.90 15.35
N PHE A 125 -3.34 -15.37 14.48
CA PHE A 125 -2.15 -16.12 14.87
C PHE A 125 -1.02 -15.88 13.86
N VAL A 126 0.13 -16.54 14.07
CA VAL A 126 1.25 -16.48 13.13
C VAL A 126 1.47 -17.81 12.42
N SER A 127 1.59 -17.77 11.09
CA SER A 127 1.82 -18.95 10.24
C SER A 127 3.23 -18.92 9.60
N PRO A 128 3.84 -20.07 9.27
CA PRO A 128 5.21 -20.12 8.76
C PRO A 128 5.36 -19.65 7.31
N ALA A 129 4.31 -19.72 6.50
CA ALA A 129 4.35 -19.42 5.07
C ALA A 129 3.28 -18.39 4.69
N PRO A 130 3.57 -17.48 3.74
CA PRO A 130 2.56 -16.57 3.23
C PRO A 130 1.56 -17.38 2.40
N ASP A 131 0.32 -17.43 2.86
CA ASP A 131 -0.80 -18.09 2.21
C ASP A 131 -2.00 -17.12 2.09
N PRO A 132 -3.12 -17.50 1.46
CA PRO A 132 -4.30 -16.63 1.38
C PRO A 132 -4.90 -16.21 2.72
N ASN A 133 -4.63 -16.93 3.82
CA ASN A 133 -5.07 -16.58 5.19
C ASN A 133 -4.16 -15.52 5.83
N SER A 134 -3.03 -15.22 5.19
CA SER A 134 -2.02 -14.26 5.64
C SER A 134 -2.10 -12.93 4.89
N LEU A 135 -3.08 -12.80 3.98
CA LEU A 135 -3.29 -11.62 3.16
C LEU A 135 -4.30 -10.68 3.79
N TRP A 136 -3.90 -9.41 3.86
CA TRP A 136 -4.68 -8.32 4.44
C TRP A 136 -4.78 -7.20 3.42
N LYS A 137 -6.00 -6.72 3.17
CA LYS A 137 -6.21 -5.47 2.44
C LYS A 137 -5.98 -4.32 3.42
N ILE A 138 -4.98 -3.50 3.13
CA ILE A 138 -4.76 -2.27 3.89
C ILE A 138 -5.70 -1.18 3.40
N GLN A 139 -6.38 -0.47 4.30
CA GLN A 139 -7.23 0.66 3.93
C GLN A 139 -6.93 1.88 4.80
N PHE A 140 -7.06 3.08 4.24
CA PHE A 140 -6.89 4.33 4.97
C PHE A 140 -7.69 5.46 4.33
N GLU A 141 -8.27 6.33 5.18
CA GLU A 141 -9.11 7.44 4.73
C GLU A 141 -8.29 8.58 4.15
N ASN A 142 -8.79 9.18 3.06
CA ASN A 142 -8.39 10.49 2.53
C ASN A 142 -6.91 10.68 2.13
N LYS A 143 -6.13 9.61 1.95
CA LYS A 143 -4.78 9.66 1.38
C LYS A 143 -4.59 8.55 0.35
N GLN A 144 -3.87 8.84 -0.75
CA GLN A 144 -3.51 7.82 -1.73
C GLN A 144 -2.30 6.98 -1.29
N LEU A 145 -1.53 7.47 -0.32
CA LEU A 145 -0.30 6.86 0.21
C LEU A 145 -0.31 6.83 1.74
N ALA A 146 0.14 5.71 2.31
CA ALA A 146 0.30 5.59 3.76
C ALA A 146 1.51 6.42 4.22
N ASN A 147 1.35 7.21 5.28
CA ASN A 147 2.44 7.83 6.04
C ASN A 147 2.39 7.39 7.51
N ALA A 148 3.43 7.67 8.30
CA ALA A 148 3.52 7.22 9.70
C ALA A 148 2.31 7.62 10.58
N ASP A 149 1.71 8.78 10.28
CA ASP A 149 0.55 9.30 11.03
C ASP A 149 -0.79 8.82 10.46
N THR A 150 -0.78 8.02 9.40
CA THR A 150 -2.00 7.52 8.77
C THR A 150 -2.58 6.40 9.62
N SER A 151 -3.81 6.63 10.10
CA SER A 151 -4.63 5.55 10.65
C SER A 151 -5.00 4.61 9.51
N ILE A 152 -4.64 3.35 9.66
CA ILE A 152 -4.90 2.29 8.70
C ILE A 152 -5.84 1.25 9.32
N THR A 153 -6.57 0.55 8.48
CA THR A 153 -7.28 -0.68 8.86
C THR A 153 -6.72 -1.83 8.03
N LEU A 154 -6.81 -3.05 8.58
CA LEU A 154 -6.33 -4.27 7.95
C LEU A 154 -7.51 -5.22 7.83
N GLN A 155 -8.04 -5.37 6.62
CA GLN A 155 -9.16 -6.26 6.33
C GLN A 155 -8.63 -7.61 5.86
N HIS A 156 -8.98 -8.67 6.57
CA HIS A 156 -8.62 -10.03 6.18
C HIS A 156 -9.33 -10.43 4.88
N ILE A 157 -8.56 -10.86 3.86
CA ILE A 157 -9.08 -11.10 2.50
C ILE A 157 -10.15 -12.20 2.45
N LYS A 158 -10.03 -13.25 3.28
CA LYS A 158 -10.95 -14.39 3.22
C LYS A 158 -12.25 -14.20 4.00
N SER A 159 -12.23 -13.44 5.09
CA SER A 159 -13.41 -13.25 5.95
C SER A 159 -14.02 -11.85 5.88
N ASN A 160 -13.37 -10.91 5.20
CA ASN A 160 -13.74 -9.49 5.16
C ASN A 160 -13.81 -8.81 6.54
N GLN A 161 -13.34 -9.49 7.60
CA GLN A 161 -13.26 -8.95 8.95
C GLN A 161 -12.01 -8.11 9.12
N PHE A 162 -12.08 -7.12 10.01
CA PHE A 162 -10.96 -6.23 10.29
C PHE A 162 -10.15 -6.73 11.48
N LEU A 163 -8.83 -6.60 11.39
CA LEU A 163 -7.94 -6.77 12.53
C LEU A 163 -8.23 -5.67 13.55
N GLY A 164 -8.48 -6.05 14.79
CA GLY A 164 -8.78 -5.09 15.84
C GLY A 164 -8.66 -5.66 17.24
N LEU A 165 -9.08 -4.83 18.20
CA LEU A 165 -9.15 -5.17 19.60
C LEU A 165 -10.61 -5.30 20.02
N PHE A 166 -10.96 -6.46 20.58
CA PHE A 166 -12.25 -6.61 21.22
C PHE A 166 -12.23 -5.98 22.61
N TYR A 167 -13.29 -5.25 22.95
CA TYR A 167 -13.58 -4.85 24.32
C TYR A 167 -15.07 -5.04 24.59
N ASP A 168 -15.37 -5.40 25.83
CA ASP A 168 -16.73 -5.39 26.37
C ASP A 168 -16.93 -4.11 27.18
N SER A 169 -18.14 -3.59 27.21
CA SER A 169 -18.48 -2.39 27.98
C SER A 169 -19.70 -2.65 28.85
N TYR A 170 -19.58 -2.40 30.15
CA TYR A 170 -20.73 -2.42 31.05
C TYR A 170 -20.84 -1.10 31.80
N TYR A 171 -22.08 -0.75 32.16
CA TYR A 171 -22.36 0.45 32.92
C TYR A 171 -22.16 0.18 34.41
N GLU A 172 -21.24 0.89 35.04
CA GLU A 172 -21.00 0.79 36.47
C GLU A 172 -21.87 1.82 37.20
N VAL A 173 -22.88 1.32 37.91
CA VAL A 173 -23.91 2.16 38.56
C VAL A 173 -23.31 3.06 39.64
N ASN A 174 -22.33 2.57 40.41
CA ASN A 174 -21.74 3.30 41.54
C ASN A 174 -20.86 4.47 41.10
N SER A 175 -20.16 4.34 39.98
CA SER A 175 -19.28 5.37 39.42
C SER A 175 -19.99 6.21 38.34
N ASN A 176 -21.22 5.84 37.96
CA ASN A 176 -22.02 6.47 36.91
C ASN A 176 -21.25 6.61 35.58
N MET A 177 -20.47 5.58 35.23
CA MET A 177 -19.58 5.57 34.08
C MET A 177 -19.56 4.20 33.38
N TYR A 178 -19.24 4.18 32.08
CA TYR A 178 -18.95 2.95 31.35
C TYR A 178 -17.52 2.47 31.63
N VAL A 179 -17.39 1.20 31.99
CA VAL A 179 -16.11 0.53 32.17
C VAL A 179 -15.86 -0.39 30.97
N TYR A 180 -14.65 -0.34 30.43
CA TYR A 180 -14.24 -1.13 29.27
C TYR A 180 -13.28 -2.24 29.69
N GLY A 181 -13.67 -3.49 29.45
CA GLY A 181 -12.88 -4.68 29.72
C GLY A 181 -12.32 -5.29 28.44
N TYR A 182 -11.01 -5.57 28.41
CA TYR A 182 -10.37 -6.24 27.29
C TYR A 182 -10.12 -7.72 27.63
N PRO A 183 -10.64 -8.67 26.84
CA PRO A 183 -10.30 -10.07 27.01
C PRO A 183 -8.80 -10.30 26.84
N LYS A 184 -8.31 -11.29 27.58
CA LYS A 184 -6.93 -11.75 27.49
C LYS A 184 -6.82 -12.91 26.52
N SER A 185 -5.71 -12.95 25.79
CA SER A 185 -5.32 -14.07 24.97
C SER A 185 -5.12 -15.32 25.84
N PRO A 186 -5.68 -16.48 25.45
CA PRO A 186 -5.58 -17.71 26.25
C PRO A 186 -4.17 -18.28 26.35
N VAL A 187 -3.21 -17.77 25.56
CA VAL A 187 -1.83 -18.26 25.53
C VAL A 187 -0.89 -17.32 26.26
N THR A 188 -1.06 -16.01 26.09
CA THR A 188 -0.08 -15.03 26.59
C THR A 188 -0.58 -14.22 27.77
N GLU A 189 -1.87 -14.28 28.11
CA GLU A 189 -2.52 -13.45 29.13
C GLU A 189 -2.44 -11.93 28.88
N HIS A 190 -1.95 -11.52 27.70
CA HIS A 190 -1.98 -10.14 27.21
C HIS A 190 -3.31 -9.86 26.50
N THR A 191 -3.60 -8.59 26.19
CA THR A 191 -4.80 -8.20 25.44
C THR A 191 -4.94 -9.02 24.14
N GLU A 192 -6.12 -9.58 23.95
CA GLU A 192 -6.45 -10.39 22.77
C GLU A 192 -6.57 -9.52 21.52
N VAL A 193 -5.92 -9.96 20.44
CA VAL A 193 -6.10 -9.41 19.09
C VAL A 193 -6.93 -10.39 18.28
N CYS A 194 -7.95 -9.89 17.58
CA CYS A 194 -8.89 -10.72 16.83
C CYS A 194 -9.33 -10.04 15.53
N CYS A 195 -9.99 -10.81 14.67
CA CYS A 195 -10.75 -10.30 13.54
C CYS A 195 -12.18 -9.97 14.03
N GLY A 196 -12.56 -8.69 14.09
CA GLY A 196 -13.82 -8.27 14.71
C GLY A 196 -14.10 -6.76 14.66
N ARG A 197 -15.20 -6.34 15.31
CA ARG A 197 -15.86 -5.04 15.06
C ARG A 197 -15.27 -3.83 15.78
N ASN A 198 -14.52 -4.04 16.87
CA ASN A 198 -14.13 -2.95 17.76
C ASN A 198 -12.67 -2.54 17.52
N ASN A 199 -12.40 -1.23 17.64
CA ASN A 199 -11.10 -0.58 17.52
C ASN A 199 -10.16 -1.19 16.46
N VAL A 200 -10.49 -0.91 15.19
CA VAL A 200 -9.81 -1.46 14.01
C VAL A 200 -8.73 -0.54 13.44
N ASN A 201 -8.51 0.61 14.08
CA ASN A 201 -7.58 1.64 13.64
C ASN A 201 -6.18 1.36 14.18
N TRP A 202 -5.25 1.12 13.27
CA TRP A 202 -3.83 0.90 13.55
C TRP A 202 -3.01 2.07 13.03
N LYS A 203 -1.86 2.32 13.65
CA LYS A 203 -0.88 3.31 13.17
C LYS A 203 0.42 2.63 12.82
N PHE A 204 1.06 3.04 11.74
CA PHE A 204 2.40 2.59 11.41
C PHE A 204 3.44 3.48 12.07
N ASN A 205 4.20 2.93 12.99
CA ASN A 205 5.41 3.59 13.45
C ASN A 205 6.59 3.07 12.65
N HIS A 206 7.32 3.96 11.99
CA HIS A 206 8.65 3.63 11.48
C HIS A 206 9.56 3.44 12.68
N SER A 207 9.75 2.18 13.10
CA SER A 207 10.79 1.88 14.07
C SER A 207 12.14 2.17 13.41
N LYS A 208 12.86 3.17 13.89
CA LYS A 208 14.30 3.32 13.63
C LYS A 208 15.03 2.19 14.36
N LEU A 209 14.88 0.95 13.91
CA LEU A 209 15.71 -0.14 14.40
C LEU A 209 17.08 0.00 13.73
N LYS A 210 17.91 0.86 14.34
CA LYS A 210 19.37 0.65 14.33
C LYS A 210 19.61 -0.71 14.97
N ASN A 211 20.13 -1.65 14.19
CA ASN A 211 20.78 -2.89 14.61
C ASN A 211 19.90 -3.93 15.33
N HIS A 212 19.72 -5.07 14.66
CA HIS A 212 19.84 -6.39 15.29
C HIS A 212 20.94 -7.16 14.56
#